data_AF-A0A9W3CXN3-F1
#
_entry.id   AF-A0A9W3CXN3-F1
#
_cell.length_a   1.000
_cell.length_b   1.000
_cell.length_c   1.000
_cell.angle_alpha   90.00
_cell.angle_beta   90.00
_cell.angle_gamma   90.00
#
_symmetry.space_group_name_H-M   'P 1'
#
loop_
_entity.id
_entity.type
_entity.pdbx_description
1 polymer ?
#
loop_
_entity_poly.entity_id
_entity_poly.type
_entity_poly.pdbx_seq_one_letter_code
_entity_poly.pdbx_strand_id
1 'polypeptide(L)'
;MERVRGPLPPHMVLRADRRSERYFRRGAKLDWPEGVTSRDSLKAVWKFPRLPHVDHSAKDDLIDLLQGLLEYDPPVRLKAREVLSHPFFTRSLEQSIPFNPIPSSIFI
;
A
#
# COMPACT_ATOMS: atom_id res chain seq x y z
N MET A 1 5.28 9.47 -0.75
CA MET A 1 4.83 8.45 -1.72
C MET A 1 5.95 8.02 -2.63
N GLU A 2 6.61 8.93 -3.38
CA GLU A 2 7.67 8.52 -4.31
C GLU A 2 8.87 7.83 -3.64
N ARG A 3 9.14 8.18 -2.37
CA ARG A 3 10.17 7.50 -1.58
C ARG A 3 9.89 6.01 -1.41
N VAL A 4 8.62 5.62 -1.28
CA VAL A 4 8.18 4.25 -0.93
C VAL A 4 7.98 3.39 -2.19
N ARG A 5 7.40 3.95 -3.27
CA ARG A 5 7.05 3.19 -4.50
C ARG A 5 7.72 3.67 -5.79
N GLY A 6 8.46 4.77 -5.78
CA GLY A 6 9.06 5.35 -6.99
C GLY A 6 8.24 6.53 -7.56
N PRO A 7 8.70 7.16 -8.66
CA PRO A 7 8.14 8.41 -9.16
C PRO A 7 6.68 8.27 -9.60
N LEU A 8 5.93 9.37 -9.49
CA LEU A 8 4.55 9.44 -10.00
C LEU A 8 4.51 9.26 -11.54
N PRO A 9 3.54 8.51 -12.08
CA PRO A 9 3.35 8.40 -13.53
C PRO A 9 3.14 9.78 -14.19
N PRO A 10 3.81 10.08 -15.32
CA PRO A 10 3.74 11.40 -15.96
C PRO A 10 2.32 11.82 -16.34
N HIS A 11 1.50 10.88 -16.80
CA HIS A 11 0.13 11.17 -17.23
C HIS A 11 -0.78 11.59 -16.05
N MET A 12 -0.50 11.15 -14.81
CA MET A 12 -1.22 11.62 -13.63
C MET A 12 -0.83 13.06 -13.28
N VAL A 13 0.46 13.40 -13.39
CA VAL A 13 0.95 14.76 -13.15
C VAL A 13 0.36 15.73 -14.18
N LEU A 14 0.31 15.32 -15.45
CA LEU A 14 -0.28 16.12 -16.52
C LEU A 14 -1.81 16.30 -16.38
N ARG A 15 -2.51 15.34 -15.79
CA ARG A 15 -3.95 15.42 -15.51
C ARG A 15 -4.27 16.13 -14.20
N ALA A 16 -3.27 16.54 -13.44
CA ALA A 16 -3.47 17.13 -12.13
C ALA A 16 -4.14 18.51 -12.27
N ASP A 17 -5.11 18.80 -11.41
CA ASP A 17 -5.84 20.08 -11.45
C ASP A 17 -4.91 21.26 -11.15
N ARG A 18 -5.26 22.45 -11.63
CA ARG A 18 -4.48 23.69 -11.45
C ARG A 18 -4.16 23.99 -9.98
N ARG A 19 -5.05 23.57 -9.06
CA ARG A 19 -4.84 23.67 -7.60
C ARG A 19 -3.66 22.84 -7.08
N SER A 20 -3.28 21.81 -7.80
CA SER A 20 -2.21 20.87 -7.45
C SER A 20 -0.87 21.19 -8.12
N GLU A 21 -0.82 22.13 -9.08
CA GLU A 21 0.41 22.57 -9.75
C GLU A 21 1.49 23.04 -8.77
N ARG A 22 1.10 23.64 -7.64
CA ARG A 22 2.02 24.08 -6.57
C ARG A 22 2.88 22.95 -5.98
N TYR A 23 2.49 21.70 -6.18
CA TYR A 23 3.23 20.53 -5.71
C TYR A 23 4.21 19.99 -6.74
N PHE A 24 4.23 20.54 -7.97
CA PHE A 24 5.05 20.04 -9.06
C PHE A 24 6.00 21.12 -9.61
N ARG A 25 7.28 20.79 -9.72
CA ARG A 25 8.25 21.59 -10.48
C ARG A 25 8.09 21.35 -11.96
N ARG A 26 7.99 22.46 -12.70
CA ARG A 26 7.87 22.49 -14.16
C ARG A 26 6.76 21.57 -14.70
N GLY A 27 5.70 21.37 -13.92
CA GLY A 27 4.54 20.54 -14.30
C GLY A 27 4.84 19.06 -14.53
N ALA A 28 5.98 18.53 -14.06
CA ALA A 28 6.41 17.17 -14.40
C ALA A 28 7.00 16.35 -13.23
N LYS A 29 7.58 17.00 -12.22
CA LYS A 29 8.19 16.31 -11.06
C LYS A 29 7.68 16.90 -9.76
N LEU A 30 7.51 16.07 -8.74
CA LEU A 30 7.17 16.53 -7.40
C LEU A 30 8.20 17.56 -6.91
N ASP A 31 7.72 18.67 -6.32
CA ASP A 31 8.56 19.67 -5.67
C ASP A 31 9.01 19.23 -4.27
N TRP A 32 9.77 18.15 -4.24
CA TRP A 32 10.34 17.54 -3.05
C TRP A 32 11.76 17.07 -3.40
N PRO A 33 12.77 17.23 -2.51
CA PRO A 33 12.68 17.68 -1.11
C PRO A 33 12.74 19.21 -0.89
N GLU A 34 12.98 20.00 -1.93
CA GLU A 34 13.23 21.44 -1.79
C GLU A 34 11.98 22.25 -1.38
N GLY A 35 10.77 21.77 -1.68
CA GLY A 35 9.50 22.38 -1.26
C GLY A 35 9.00 21.97 0.14
N VAL A 36 9.83 21.32 0.96
CA VAL A 36 9.42 20.79 2.27
C VAL A 36 9.34 21.89 3.34
N THR A 37 8.23 21.90 4.09
CA THR A 37 7.95 22.90 5.14
C THR A 37 8.86 22.80 6.36
N SER A 38 9.41 21.62 6.68
CA SER A 38 10.30 21.41 7.84
C SER A 38 11.33 20.29 7.63
N ARG A 39 12.54 20.50 8.16
CA ARG A 39 13.64 19.52 8.13
C ARG A 39 13.32 18.25 8.91
N ASP A 40 12.48 18.32 9.94
CA ASP A 40 12.09 17.14 10.72
C ASP A 40 11.10 16.26 9.94
N SER A 41 10.21 16.86 9.17
CA SER A 41 9.35 16.14 8.21
C SER A 41 10.19 15.44 7.14
N LEU A 42 11.27 16.07 6.67
CA LEU A 42 12.18 15.45 5.72
C LEU A 42 12.87 14.21 6.33
N LYS A 43 13.39 14.32 7.55
CA LYS A 43 14.03 13.20 8.26
C LYS A 43 13.05 12.04 8.47
N ALA A 44 11.79 12.32 8.79
CA ALA A 44 10.76 11.29 8.94
C ALA A 44 10.57 10.51 7.63
N VAL A 45 10.40 11.22 6.50
CA VAL A 45 10.24 10.59 5.18
C VAL A 45 11.49 9.80 4.75
N TRP A 46 12.69 10.28 5.10
CA TRP A 46 13.94 9.59 4.76
C TRP A 46 14.11 8.27 5.51
N LYS A 47 13.60 8.20 6.74
CA LYS A 47 13.59 7.00 7.57
C LYS A 47 12.59 5.94 7.08
N PHE A 48 11.67 6.28 6.16
CA PHE A 48 10.77 5.28 5.60
C PHE A 48 11.54 4.32 4.69
N PRO A 49 11.50 3.01 4.98
CA PRO A 49 12.02 2.01 4.05
C PRO A 49 11.20 2.03 2.76
N ARG A 50 11.85 1.72 1.64
CA ARG A 50 11.12 1.42 0.40
C ARG A 50 10.35 0.12 0.60
N LEU A 51 9.20 -0.01 -0.05
CA LEU A 51 8.58 -1.33 -0.12
C LEU A 51 9.58 -2.26 -0.84
N PRO A 52 9.98 -3.38 -0.22
CA PRO A 52 10.94 -4.30 -0.83
C PRO A 52 10.36 -4.85 -2.14
N HIS A 53 11.24 -5.05 -3.13
CA HIS A 53 10.96 -5.94 -4.26
C HIS A 53 11.13 -7.35 -3.70
N VAL A 54 10.09 -8.18 -3.75
CA VAL A 54 10.00 -9.37 -2.90
C VAL A 54 10.33 -10.63 -3.68
N ASP A 55 11.39 -11.30 -3.24
CA ASP A 55 11.67 -12.70 -3.52
C ASP A 55 11.33 -13.52 -2.25
N HIS A 56 10.22 -14.26 -2.30
CA HIS A 56 9.86 -15.45 -1.50
C HIS A 56 9.32 -15.34 -0.04
N SER A 57 8.10 -15.89 0.07
CA SER A 57 7.35 -16.52 1.18
C SER A 57 6.49 -15.64 2.10
N ALA A 58 5.18 -15.96 2.15
CA ALA A 58 4.06 -15.57 3.06
C ALA A 58 3.88 -14.09 3.45
N LYS A 59 4.96 -13.36 3.74
CA LYS A 59 5.01 -11.89 3.71
C LYS A 59 4.71 -11.36 2.31
N ASP A 60 4.93 -12.17 1.28
CA ASP A 60 4.63 -11.88 -0.12
C ASP A 60 3.16 -11.50 -0.31
N ASP A 61 2.20 -12.22 0.27
CA ASP A 61 0.77 -11.94 0.05
C ASP A 61 0.37 -10.58 0.65
N LEU A 62 0.95 -10.19 1.79
CA LEU A 62 0.70 -8.87 2.37
C LEU A 62 1.36 -7.77 1.55
N ILE A 63 2.60 -7.99 1.09
CA ILE A 63 3.30 -6.99 0.29
C ILE A 63 2.64 -6.84 -1.08
N ASP A 64 2.21 -7.93 -1.71
CA ASP A 64 1.46 -7.93 -2.98
C ASP A 64 0.14 -7.17 -2.83
N LEU A 65 -0.61 -7.44 -1.75
CA LEU A 65 -1.82 -6.69 -1.44
C LEU A 65 -1.54 -5.19 -1.27
N LEU A 66 -0.52 -4.83 -0.50
CA LEU A 66 -0.13 -3.44 -0.28
C LEU A 66 0.36 -2.78 -1.56
N GLN A 67 1.03 -3.53 -2.45
CA GLN A 67 1.44 -3.04 -3.75
C GLN A 67 0.21 -2.75 -4.62
N GLY A 68 -0.75 -3.66 -4.73
CA GLY A 68 -1.99 -3.43 -5.48
C GLY A 68 -2.84 -2.28 -4.92
N LEU A 69 -2.93 -2.14 -3.59
CA LEU A 69 -3.67 -1.06 -2.93
C LEU A 69 -3.05 0.32 -3.13
N LEU A 70 -1.72 0.38 -3.13
CA LEU A 70 -0.98 1.64 -3.24
C LEU A 70 -0.61 1.98 -4.70
N GLU A 71 -1.26 1.35 -5.68
CA GLU A 71 -1.05 1.63 -7.10
C GLU A 71 -1.41 3.07 -7.46
N TYR A 72 -0.53 3.74 -8.19
CA TYR A 72 -0.73 5.16 -8.50
C TYR A 72 -1.96 5.32 -9.39
N ASP A 73 -2.05 4.50 -10.42
CA ASP A 73 -3.09 4.57 -11.43
C ASP A 73 -4.41 3.96 -10.93
N PRO A 74 -5.48 4.77 -10.80
CA PRO A 74 -6.79 4.27 -10.37
C PRO A 74 -7.35 3.08 -11.17
N PRO A 75 -7.20 2.97 -12.51
CA PRO A 75 -7.77 1.84 -13.24
C PRO A 75 -7.09 0.51 -12.95
N VAL A 76 -5.82 0.53 -12.52
CA VAL A 76 -5.01 -0.66 -12.21
C VAL A 76 -4.95 -0.92 -10.71
N ARG A 77 -5.37 0.04 -9.88
CA ARG A 77 -5.43 -0.08 -8.43
C ARG A 77 -6.47 -1.11 -8.02
N LEU A 78 -6.05 -1.98 -7.11
CA LEU A 78 -6.86 -3.06 -6.57
C LEU A 78 -8.11 -2.50 -5.88
N LYS A 79 -9.29 -2.97 -6.28
CA LYS A 79 -10.58 -2.51 -5.73
C LYS A 79 -10.90 -3.25 -4.44
N ALA A 80 -11.72 -2.65 -3.58
CA ALA A 80 -12.12 -3.26 -2.30
C ALA A 80 -12.65 -4.70 -2.42
N ARG A 81 -13.42 -5.00 -3.48
CA ARG A 81 -13.92 -6.36 -3.71
C ARG A 81 -12.81 -7.35 -4.06
N GLU A 82 -11.84 -6.92 -4.86
CA GLU A 82 -10.66 -7.71 -5.24
C GLU A 82 -9.71 -7.91 -4.05
N VAL A 83 -9.58 -6.87 -3.20
CA VAL A 83 -8.83 -6.89 -1.94
C VAL A 83 -9.37 -7.96 -1.01
N LEU A 84 -10.69 -8.01 -0.82
CA LEU A 84 -11.32 -8.98 0.08
C LEU A 84 -11.19 -10.43 -0.42
N SER A 85 -10.97 -10.63 -1.72
CA SER A 85 -10.66 -11.95 -2.30
C SER A 85 -9.17 -12.30 -2.35
N HIS A 86 -8.29 -11.41 -1.87
CA HIS A 86 -6.84 -11.60 -1.97
C HIS A 86 -6.35 -12.80 -1.14
N PRO A 87 -5.35 -13.58 -1.60
CA PRO A 87 -4.70 -14.66 -0.86
C PRO A 87 -4.35 -14.34 0.59
N PHE A 88 -3.98 -13.08 0.85
CA PHE A 88 -3.73 -12.56 2.20
C PHE A 88 -4.91 -12.79 3.16
N PHE A 89 -6.15 -12.56 2.71
CA PHE A 89 -7.37 -12.75 3.52
C PHE A 89 -7.94 -14.16 3.40
N THR A 90 -7.70 -14.88 2.30
CA THR A 90 -8.27 -16.22 2.10
C THR A 90 -7.43 -17.32 2.74
N ARG A 91 -6.09 -17.22 2.73
CA ARG A 91 -5.20 -18.17 3.42
C ARG A 91 -5.21 -18.03 4.94
N SER A 92 -5.51 -16.83 5.45
CA SER A 92 -5.59 -16.57 6.90
C SER A 92 -6.83 -17.18 7.56
N LEU A 93 -7.90 -17.42 6.80
CA LEU A 93 -9.11 -18.11 7.30
C LEU A 93 -8.88 -19.61 7.56
N GLU A 94 -7.88 -20.23 6.95
CA GLU A 94 -7.53 -21.64 7.23
C GLU A 94 -6.75 -21.80 8.55
N GLN A 95 -6.23 -20.71 9.12
CA GLN A 95 -5.52 -20.71 10.40
C GLN A 95 -6.39 -20.27 11.60
N SER A 96 -7.66 -19.88 11.37
CA SER A 96 -8.59 -19.65 12.49
C SER A 96 -9.00 -20.99 13.09
N ILE A 97 -8.27 -21.36 14.14
CA ILE A 97 -8.59 -22.24 15.28
C ILE A 97 -9.78 -23.19 15.02
N PRO A 98 -9.59 -24.53 15.04
CA PRO A 98 -10.74 -25.44 15.03
C PRO A 98 -11.61 -25.10 16.23
N PHE A 99 -12.83 -24.64 15.96
CA PHE A 99 -13.87 -24.49 16.96
C PHE A 99 -14.01 -25.87 17.59
N ASN A 100 -13.51 -26.06 18.81
CA ASN A 100 -13.57 -27.33 19.52
C ASN A 100 -14.96 -27.36 20.17
N PRO A 101 -15.96 -28.04 19.60
CA PRO A 101 -17.26 -28.11 20.25
C PRO A 101 -17.06 -28.93 21.53
N ILE A 102 -17.35 -28.31 22.67
CA ILE A 102 -17.31 -28.96 23.98
C ILE A 102 -18.18 -30.23 23.87
N PRO A 103 -17.65 -31.43 24.14
CA PRO A 103 -18.46 -32.63 24.08
C PRO A 103 -19.54 -32.53 25.16
N SER A 104 -20.80 -32.54 24.73
CA SER A 104 -21.98 -32.59 25.59
C SER A 104 -22.07 -34.00 26.17
N SER A 105 -21.29 -34.28 27.21
CA SER A 105 -21.42 -35.53 27.94
C SER A 105 -21.05 -35.36 29.41
N ILE A 106 -21.99 -34.80 30.17
CA ILE A 106 -22.18 -35.18 31.57
C ILE A 106 -23.66 -35.57 31.68
N PHE A 107 -23.94 -36.84 31.38
CA PHE A 107 -25.06 -37.59 31.93
C PHE A 107 -24.49 -38.92 32.41
N ILE A 108 -24.53 -39.09 33.73
CA ILE A 108 -24.77 -40.29 34.58
C ILE A 108 -24.16 -40.00 35.94
#